data_AF-A0A8J3P8E3-F1
#
_entry.id   AF-A0A8J3P8E3-F1
#
_cell.length_a   1.000
_cell.length_b   1.000
_cell.length_c   1.000
_cell.angle_alpha   90.00
_cell.angle_beta   90.00
_cell.angle_gamma   90.00
#
_symmetry.space_group_name_H-M   'P 1'
#
loop_
_entity.id
_entity.type
_entity.pdbx_description
1 polymer ?
#
loop_
_entity_poly.entity_id
_entity_poly.type
_entity_poly.pdbx_seq_one_letter_code
_entity_poly.pdbx_strand_id
1 'polypeptide(L)'
;MAEHRPAAAAAWLDGSDRPVEPRLGGWDVAANCATPAGAGRQTGPVIDRVPALTEHDDRWVLPFRGLTVTQIQIDFAFGLNLDDQGAVRISNTATLGWVNIAAHPDKVVLEPERQDVAAGLQLFNTQVTSAVAFKSGALRIVFANGRKLTVDPDSDYEAWTATGPNRMLIVSLPGGDLAVWPSR
;
A
#
# COMPACT_ATOMS: atom_id res chain seq x y z
N MET A 1 56.47 -34.97 20.29
CA MET A 1 56.14 -34.42 18.95
C MET A 1 54.84 -33.65 19.11
N ALA A 2 54.92 -32.47 19.73
CA ALA A 2 55.08 -31.16 19.09
C ALA A 2 53.73 -30.70 18.49
N GLU A 3 52.85 -30.09 19.29
CA GLU A 3 52.77 -28.66 19.63
C GLU A 3 52.61 -27.74 18.40
N HIS A 4 51.43 -27.11 18.27
CA HIS A 4 51.32 -25.66 18.05
C HIS A 4 49.88 -25.14 18.21
N ARG A 5 49.61 -24.47 19.33
CA ARG A 5 49.06 -23.09 19.36
C ARG A 5 50.23 -22.19 19.83
N PRO A 6 50.20 -20.83 19.88
CA PRO A 6 49.07 -19.88 19.73
C PRO A 6 49.41 -18.55 19.00
N ALA A 7 48.43 -17.63 18.89
CA ALA A 7 48.50 -16.15 19.03
C ALA A 7 47.10 -15.59 18.69
N ALA A 8 46.28 -14.89 19.50
CA ALA A 8 46.41 -13.93 20.61
C ALA A 8 46.79 -12.49 20.19
N ALA A 9 46.07 -11.53 20.82
CA ALA A 9 46.13 -10.05 20.82
C ALA A 9 45.15 -9.37 19.85
N ALA A 10 44.02 -8.74 20.22
CA ALA A 10 43.67 -7.86 21.35
C ALA A 10 44.47 -6.54 21.39
N ALA A 11 43.85 -5.43 20.94
CA ALA A 11 44.06 -4.06 21.41
C ALA A 11 42.98 -3.13 20.81
N TRP A 12 41.97 -2.72 21.58
CA TRP A 12 41.88 -1.49 22.40
C TRP A 12 41.17 -0.34 21.65
N LEU A 13 39.98 -0.01 22.16
CA LEU A 13 39.33 1.29 22.04
C LEU A 13 40.19 2.35 22.71
N ASP A 14 40.39 3.49 22.06
CA ASP A 14 40.20 4.86 22.60
C ASP A 14 40.66 5.89 21.56
N GLY A 15 40.05 7.06 21.55
CA GLY A 15 40.65 8.27 20.98
C GLY A 15 39.84 8.93 19.87
N SER A 16 38.78 9.62 20.26
CA SER A 16 38.62 11.04 19.95
C SER A 16 38.98 11.50 18.52
N ASP A 17 38.00 11.51 17.61
CA ASP A 17 38.03 12.47 16.51
C ASP A 17 36.60 12.89 16.10
N ARG A 18 36.11 13.95 16.75
CA ARG A 18 35.19 14.94 16.16
C ARG A 18 36.07 16.15 15.79
N PRO A 19 35.69 17.08 14.88
CA PRO A 19 34.44 17.26 14.12
C PRO A 19 34.74 17.43 12.60
N VAL A 20 33.79 17.70 11.68
CA VAL A 20 33.35 19.06 11.28
C VAL A 20 31.96 18.97 10.63
N GLU A 21 30.99 19.66 11.23
CA GLU A 21 29.71 19.99 10.57
C GLU A 21 29.94 20.97 9.41
N PRO A 22 29.39 20.73 8.21
CA PRO A 22 29.24 21.82 7.26
C PRO A 22 28.17 22.79 7.77
N ARG A 23 28.65 23.96 8.14
CA ARG A 23 27.88 25.16 8.50
C ARG A 23 26.82 25.46 7.45
N LEU A 24 25.65 25.79 7.97
CA LEU A 24 24.49 26.40 7.35
C LEU A 24 24.90 27.54 6.39
N GLY A 25 24.66 27.35 5.09
CA GLY A 25 24.65 28.38 4.06
C GLY A 25 23.21 28.83 3.83
N GLY A 26 22.95 30.12 4.06
CA GLY A 26 21.62 30.69 4.21
C GLY A 26 20.74 30.67 2.96
N TRP A 27 19.45 30.56 3.24
CA TRP A 27 18.37 30.95 2.35
C TRP A 27 17.56 32.03 3.07
N ASP A 28 18.12 33.24 3.12
CA ASP A 28 17.31 34.44 3.35
C ASP A 28 16.78 34.91 1.99
N VAL A 29 15.51 34.59 1.72
CA VAL A 29 14.67 35.47 0.90
C VAL A 29 13.51 35.89 1.78
N ALA A 30 13.69 37.03 2.42
CA ALA A 30 12.64 37.73 3.12
C ALA A 30 11.54 38.16 2.15
N ALA A 31 10.30 38.01 2.63
CA ALA A 31 9.14 38.84 2.37
C ALA A 31 8.71 39.05 0.90
N ASN A 32 7.59 38.42 0.54
CA ASN A 32 6.53 39.20 -0.08
C ASN A 32 5.18 38.84 0.56
N CYS A 33 4.76 39.66 1.52
CA CYS A 33 3.39 39.75 1.96
C CYS A 33 2.57 40.38 0.83
N ALA A 34 1.71 39.59 0.20
CA ALA A 34 0.57 40.10 -0.56
C ALA A 34 -0.67 39.32 -0.13
N THR A 35 -1.49 39.95 0.69
CA THR A 35 -2.82 39.51 1.10
C THR A 35 -3.75 39.58 -0.12
N PRO A 36 -4.45 38.50 -0.50
CA PRO A 36 -5.69 38.66 -1.25
C PRO A 36 -6.80 38.97 -0.25
N ALA A 37 -7.32 40.19 -0.31
CA ALA A 37 -8.58 40.54 0.30
C ALA A 37 -9.71 39.69 -0.32
N GLY A 38 -10.51 39.05 0.52
CA GLY A 38 -11.87 38.61 0.20
C GLY A 38 -12.00 37.34 -0.65
N ALA A 39 -12.03 36.18 0.00
CA ALA A 39 -12.81 35.04 -0.46
C ALA A 39 -13.52 34.42 0.74
N GLY A 40 -14.85 34.40 0.70
CA GLY A 40 -15.72 34.08 1.81
C GLY A 40 -15.36 32.75 2.49
N ARG A 41 -15.26 32.79 3.81
CA ARG A 41 -15.18 31.63 4.68
C ARG A 41 -16.49 30.85 4.54
N GLN A 42 -16.51 29.80 3.72
CA GLN A 42 -17.63 28.85 3.73
C GLN A 42 -17.51 27.98 4.98
N THR A 43 -18.12 28.42 6.07
CA THR A 43 -18.38 27.59 7.25
C THR A 43 -19.66 26.79 7.00
N GLY A 44 -19.56 25.79 6.14
CA GLY A 44 -20.49 24.65 6.12
C GLY A 44 -19.78 23.42 6.67
N PRO A 45 -20.48 22.40 7.19
CA PRO A 45 -19.83 21.12 7.44
C PRO A 45 -19.22 20.67 6.11
N VAL A 46 -17.90 20.44 6.09
CA VAL A 46 -17.28 19.66 5.02
C VAL A 46 -17.85 18.26 5.21
N ILE A 47 -18.96 17.98 4.52
CA ILE A 47 -19.39 16.60 4.30
C ILE A 47 -18.26 16.05 3.43
N ASP A 48 -17.29 15.40 4.07
CA ASP A 48 -16.23 14.70 3.38
C ASP A 48 -16.94 13.64 2.54
N ARG A 49 -17.11 13.93 1.24
CA ARG A 49 -17.79 12.99 0.35
C ARG A 49 -16.86 11.79 0.27
N VAL A 50 -17.25 10.73 0.95
CA VAL A 50 -16.66 9.43 0.76
C VAL A 50 -16.60 9.17 -0.74
N PRO A 51 -15.41 8.89 -1.32
CA PRO A 51 -15.29 8.63 -2.74
C PRO A 51 -16.33 7.58 -3.15
N ALA A 52 -16.98 7.77 -4.30
CA ALA A 52 -17.97 6.82 -4.79
C ALA A 52 -17.29 5.75 -5.65
N LEU A 53 -17.83 4.53 -5.60
CA LEU A 53 -17.52 3.50 -6.59
C LEU A 53 -17.86 4.04 -7.99
N THR A 54 -16.88 4.07 -8.89
CA THR A 54 -17.05 4.64 -10.23
C THR A 54 -16.85 3.56 -11.30
N GLU A 55 -17.83 3.42 -12.18
CA GLU A 55 -17.79 2.48 -13.31
C GLU A 55 -17.13 3.11 -14.53
N HIS A 56 -16.31 2.32 -15.21
CA HIS A 56 -15.78 2.56 -16.55
C HIS A 56 -15.97 1.31 -17.41
N ASP A 57 -15.75 1.44 -18.71
CA ASP A 57 -15.92 0.36 -19.70
C ASP A 57 -15.13 -0.90 -19.33
N ASP A 58 -13.86 -0.75 -18.91
CA ASP A 58 -12.95 -1.86 -18.64
C ASP A 58 -12.73 -2.15 -17.14
N ARG A 59 -13.26 -1.30 -16.24
CA ARG A 59 -12.92 -1.38 -14.81
C ARG A 59 -13.89 -0.62 -13.90
N TRP A 60 -13.76 -0.89 -12.62
CA TRP A 60 -14.27 -0.09 -11.52
C TRP A 60 -13.12 0.58 -10.78
N VAL A 61 -13.28 1.86 -10.46
CA VAL A 61 -12.40 2.57 -9.52
C VAL A 61 -13.01 2.44 -8.13
N LEU A 62 -12.27 1.76 -7.24
CA LEU A 62 -12.72 1.50 -5.88
C LEU A 62 -12.54 2.74 -4.99
N PRO A 63 -13.46 2.99 -4.04
CA PRO A 63 -13.44 4.16 -3.18
C PRO A 63 -12.42 4.07 -2.03
N PHE A 64 -11.23 3.53 -2.28
CA PHE A 64 -10.20 3.29 -1.26
C PHE A 64 -9.09 4.33 -1.24
N ARG A 65 -9.06 5.25 -2.22
CA ARG A 65 -8.02 6.28 -2.28
C ARG A 65 -8.07 7.14 -1.01
N GLY A 66 -6.92 7.27 -0.34
CA GLY A 66 -6.79 8.00 0.91
C GLY A 66 -6.92 7.12 2.15
N LEU A 67 -7.47 5.91 2.05
CA LEU A 67 -7.59 4.99 3.17
C LEU A 67 -6.24 4.35 3.51
N THR A 68 -6.00 4.11 4.80
CA THR A 68 -4.77 3.51 5.31
C THR A 68 -4.99 2.04 5.65
N VAL A 69 -4.02 1.18 5.33
CA VAL A 69 -4.02 -0.20 5.84
C VAL A 69 -3.78 -0.19 7.35
N THR A 70 -4.84 -0.35 8.14
CA THR A 70 -4.80 -0.31 9.61
C THR A 70 -4.70 -1.69 10.25
N GLN A 71 -5.00 -2.74 9.49
CA GLN A 71 -4.86 -4.12 9.94
C GLN A 71 -4.51 -5.04 8.77
N ILE A 72 -3.64 -6.00 9.05
CA ILE A 72 -3.38 -7.14 8.17
C ILE A 72 -3.91 -8.40 8.86
N GLN A 73 -4.67 -9.19 8.12
CA GLN A 73 -5.22 -10.47 8.56
C GLN A 73 -4.56 -11.59 7.78
N ILE A 74 -4.05 -12.60 8.49
CA ILE A 74 -3.44 -13.78 7.88
C ILE A 74 -4.20 -14.99 8.41
N ASP A 75 -4.92 -15.65 7.51
CA ASP A 75 -5.58 -16.92 7.74
C ASP A 75 -5.29 -17.85 6.55
N PHE A 76 -6.31 -18.46 5.93
CA PHE A 76 -6.19 -19.09 4.59
C PHE A 76 -6.28 -18.09 3.44
N ALA A 77 -6.33 -16.79 3.76
CA ALA A 77 -6.30 -15.65 2.87
C ALA A 77 -5.40 -14.55 3.44
N PHE A 78 -5.09 -13.57 2.60
CA PHE A 78 -4.40 -12.35 2.97
C PHE A 78 -5.39 -11.18 2.97
N GLY A 79 -5.71 -10.66 4.15
CA GLY A 79 -6.67 -9.59 4.36
C GLY A 79 -6.01 -8.25 4.69
N LEU A 80 -6.54 -7.17 4.11
CA LEU A 80 -6.20 -5.78 4.41
C LEU A 80 -7.47 -5.06 4.87
N ASN A 81 -7.49 -4.56 6.10
CA ASN A 81 -8.52 -3.60 6.50
C ASN A 81 -8.01 -2.19 6.24
N LEU A 82 -8.84 -1.41 5.57
CA LEU A 82 -8.58 -0.05 5.10
C LEU A 82 -9.39 0.91 5.95
N ASP A 83 -8.74 1.46 6.98
CA ASP A 83 -9.40 2.15 8.09
C ASP A 83 -10.58 1.31 8.63
N ASP A 84 -11.65 1.95 9.13
CA ASP A 84 -12.92 1.30 9.49
C ASP A 84 -13.94 1.34 8.33
N GLN A 85 -13.46 1.65 7.12
CA GLN A 85 -14.29 2.01 5.96
C GLN A 85 -14.31 0.92 4.87
N GLY A 86 -13.29 0.09 4.78
CA GLY A 86 -13.23 -0.96 3.75
C GLY A 86 -12.30 -2.10 4.12
N ALA A 87 -12.39 -3.17 3.34
CA ALA A 87 -11.49 -4.30 3.45
C ALA A 87 -11.26 -4.94 2.08
N VAL A 88 -10.09 -5.56 1.91
CA VAL A 88 -9.75 -6.39 0.76
C VAL A 88 -9.26 -7.72 1.28
N ARG A 89 -9.92 -8.81 0.88
CA ARG A 89 -9.52 -10.17 1.17
C ARG A 89 -9.03 -10.83 -0.11
N ILE A 90 -7.81 -11.35 -0.08
CA ILE A 90 -7.17 -12.03 -1.20
C ILE A 90 -7.07 -13.51 -0.85
N SER A 91 -7.86 -14.34 -1.52
CA SER A 91 -7.95 -15.76 -1.23
C SER A 91 -6.96 -16.59 -2.04
N ASN A 92 -6.48 -16.06 -3.16
CA ASN A 92 -5.58 -16.77 -4.07
C ASN A 92 -4.23 -16.03 -4.22
N THR A 93 -3.39 -16.51 -5.13
CA THR A 93 -2.06 -15.98 -5.39
C THR A 93 -2.13 -14.50 -5.79
N ALA A 94 -1.27 -13.69 -5.16
CA ALA A 94 -1.10 -12.30 -5.53
C ALA A 94 0.36 -11.99 -5.82
N THR A 95 0.59 -10.95 -6.60
CA THR A 95 1.93 -10.42 -6.85
C THR A 95 2.08 -9.07 -6.17
N LEU A 96 3.12 -8.94 -5.35
CA LEU A 96 3.55 -7.70 -4.74
C LEU A 96 4.84 -7.20 -5.39
N GLY A 97 4.71 -6.14 -6.18
CA GLY A 97 5.82 -5.51 -6.89
C GLY A 97 5.89 -4.02 -6.63
N TRP A 98 6.57 -3.31 -7.53
CA TRP A 98 6.70 -1.86 -7.49
C TRP A 98 5.90 -1.20 -8.62
N VAL A 99 5.49 0.05 -8.41
CA VAL A 99 4.90 0.87 -9.48
C VAL A 99 5.95 1.18 -10.54
N ASN A 100 7.14 1.60 -10.11
CA ASN A 100 8.26 1.89 -11.00
C ASN A 100 9.14 0.63 -11.18
N ILE A 101 8.75 -0.21 -12.13
CA ILE A 101 9.45 -1.48 -12.42
C ILE A 101 10.84 -1.28 -13.02
N ALA A 102 11.12 -0.12 -13.63
CA ALA A 102 12.44 0.16 -14.20
C ALA A 102 13.48 0.43 -13.10
N ALA A 103 13.06 1.08 -12.01
CA ALA A 103 13.88 1.28 -10.83
C ALA A 103 13.92 0.04 -9.92
N HIS A 104 12.83 -0.73 -9.86
CA HIS A 104 12.69 -1.89 -8.99
C HIS A 104 11.97 -3.05 -9.72
N PRO A 105 12.70 -3.91 -10.44
CA PRO A 105 12.11 -4.97 -11.26
C PRO A 105 11.57 -6.16 -10.44
N ASP A 106 12.04 -6.29 -9.21
CA ASP A 106 11.71 -7.37 -8.29
C ASP A 106 10.22 -7.37 -7.89
N LYS A 107 9.65 -8.58 -7.92
CA LYS A 107 8.30 -8.88 -7.47
C LYS A 107 8.34 -10.12 -6.57
N VAL A 108 7.46 -10.13 -5.57
CA VAL A 108 7.29 -11.26 -4.66
C VAL A 108 5.90 -11.82 -4.86
N VAL A 109 5.78 -13.14 -4.91
CA VAL A 109 4.49 -13.83 -4.94
C VAL A 109 4.03 -13.98 -3.49
N LEU A 110 2.76 -13.67 -3.24
CA LEU A 110 2.07 -13.95 -2.00
C LEU A 110 1.19 -15.17 -2.24
N GLU A 111 1.37 -16.23 -1.45
CA GLU A 111 0.59 -17.47 -1.52
C GLU A 111 -0.19 -17.64 -0.19
N PRO A 112 -1.41 -17.08 -0.08
CA PRO A 112 -2.18 -17.11 1.16
C PRO A 112 -2.49 -18.50 1.70
N GLU A 113 -2.82 -19.46 0.84
CA GLU A 113 -3.10 -20.85 1.26
C GLU A 113 -1.90 -21.52 1.95
N ARG A 114 -0.69 -21.13 1.55
CA ARG A 114 0.55 -21.63 2.15
C ARG A 114 1.10 -20.72 3.23
N GLN A 115 0.35 -19.66 3.55
CA GLN A 115 0.72 -18.62 4.51
C GLN A 115 2.03 -17.90 4.15
N ASP A 116 2.46 -17.97 2.88
CA ASP A 116 3.64 -17.25 2.40
C ASP A 116 3.25 -15.84 1.96
N VAL A 117 3.01 -15.00 2.96
CA VAL A 117 2.50 -13.63 2.77
C VAL A 117 3.31 -12.59 3.55
N ALA A 118 4.48 -12.98 4.07
CA ALA A 118 5.30 -12.12 4.93
C ALA A 118 5.70 -10.82 4.24
N ALA A 119 5.97 -10.84 2.93
CA ALA A 119 6.24 -9.63 2.16
C ALA A 119 5.05 -8.65 2.16
N GLY A 120 3.81 -9.13 2.32
CA GLY A 120 2.62 -8.30 2.46
C GLY A 120 2.61 -7.43 3.72
N LEU A 121 3.36 -7.79 4.76
CA LEU A 121 3.40 -7.05 6.03
C LEU A 121 3.87 -5.60 5.88
N GLN A 122 4.70 -5.31 4.88
CA GLN A 122 5.16 -3.95 4.57
C GLN A 122 4.06 -2.99 4.11
N LEU A 123 2.86 -3.52 3.83
CA LEU A 123 1.69 -2.70 3.47
C LEU A 123 1.01 -2.09 4.69
N PHE A 124 1.33 -2.55 5.90
CA PHE A 124 0.78 -2.00 7.13
C PHE A 124 1.14 -0.51 7.27
N ASN A 125 0.16 0.30 7.69
CA ASN A 125 0.28 1.75 7.84
C ASN A 125 0.66 2.48 6.52
N THR A 126 0.29 1.92 5.37
CA THR A 126 0.47 2.56 4.06
C THR A 126 -0.88 3.00 3.50
N GLN A 127 -0.91 4.19 2.91
CA GLN A 127 -2.11 4.74 2.30
C GLN A 127 -2.31 4.20 0.89
N VAL A 128 -3.55 3.88 0.52
CA VAL A 128 -3.94 3.53 -0.85
C VAL A 128 -4.01 4.81 -1.69
N THR A 129 -3.28 4.82 -2.81
CA THR A 129 -3.26 5.93 -3.78
C THR A 129 -4.11 5.63 -5.03
N SER A 130 -4.31 4.35 -5.35
CA SER A 130 -5.19 3.88 -6.42
C SER A 130 -5.66 2.46 -6.13
N ALA A 131 -6.93 2.16 -6.41
CA ALA A 131 -7.48 0.83 -6.34
C ALA A 131 -8.45 0.62 -7.50
N VAL A 132 -8.21 -0.43 -8.29
CA VAL A 132 -8.92 -0.72 -9.53
C VAL A 132 -9.28 -2.19 -9.58
N ALA A 133 -10.56 -2.48 -9.82
CA ALA A 133 -11.04 -3.81 -10.15
C ALA A 133 -11.36 -3.85 -11.65
N PHE A 134 -10.62 -4.64 -12.41
CA PHE A 134 -10.85 -4.80 -13.83
C PHE A 134 -12.03 -5.71 -14.10
N LYS A 135 -12.79 -5.44 -15.16
CA LYS A 135 -13.92 -6.29 -15.58
C LYS A 135 -13.49 -7.71 -15.91
N SER A 136 -12.20 -7.97 -16.12
CA SER A 136 -11.65 -9.33 -16.26
C SER A 136 -11.60 -10.14 -14.96
N GLY A 137 -11.89 -9.55 -13.80
CA GLY A 137 -11.72 -10.16 -12.49
C GLY A 137 -10.39 -9.82 -11.81
N ALA A 138 -9.47 -9.11 -12.48
CA ALA A 138 -8.20 -8.73 -11.86
C ALA A 138 -8.35 -7.55 -10.88
N LEU A 139 -7.56 -7.54 -9.80
CA LEU A 139 -7.44 -6.43 -8.86
C LEU A 139 -6.06 -5.79 -8.94
N ARG A 140 -6.01 -4.47 -8.85
CA ARG A 140 -4.76 -3.71 -8.69
C ARG A 140 -4.91 -2.64 -7.63
N ILE A 141 -4.04 -2.66 -6.62
CA ILE A 141 -3.95 -1.63 -5.58
C ILE A 141 -2.54 -1.06 -5.56
N VAL A 142 -2.44 0.27 -5.49
CA VAL A 142 -1.19 1.01 -5.40
C VAL A 142 -1.14 1.75 -4.07
N PHE A 143 -0.01 1.65 -3.38
CA PHE A 143 0.21 2.20 -2.06
C PHE A 143 1.23 3.34 -2.09
N ALA A 144 1.17 4.23 -1.10
CA ALA A 144 2.00 5.43 -1.00
C ALA A 144 3.50 5.11 -0.83
N ASN A 145 3.85 3.91 -0.35
CA ASN A 145 5.23 3.43 -0.29
C ASN A 145 5.79 2.96 -1.65
N GLY A 146 5.05 3.17 -2.75
CA GLY A 146 5.45 2.78 -4.11
C GLY A 146 5.18 1.31 -4.46
N ARG A 147 4.57 0.54 -3.55
CA ARG A 147 4.20 -0.85 -3.80
C ARG A 147 2.93 -0.96 -4.62
N LYS A 148 2.86 -2.04 -5.40
CA LYS A 148 1.71 -2.41 -6.23
C LYS A 148 1.35 -3.87 -5.96
N LEU A 149 0.15 -4.08 -5.45
CA LEU A 149 -0.46 -5.39 -5.25
C LEU A 149 -1.36 -5.69 -6.45
N THR A 150 -1.17 -6.84 -7.08
CA THR A 150 -1.96 -7.32 -8.21
C THR A 150 -2.47 -8.72 -7.92
N VAL A 151 -3.73 -8.98 -8.24
CA VAL A 151 -4.36 -10.29 -8.13
C VAL A 151 -5.00 -10.57 -9.48
N ASP A 152 -4.60 -11.64 -10.14
CA ASP A 152 -5.24 -12.10 -11.37
C ASP A 152 -6.45 -12.98 -11.00
N PRO A 153 -7.48 -13.08 -11.87
CA PRO A 153 -8.56 -14.02 -11.63
C PRO A 153 -8.02 -15.45 -11.62
N ASP A 154 -8.62 -16.30 -10.79
CA ASP A 154 -8.34 -17.73 -10.74
C ASP A 154 -9.39 -18.49 -11.55
N SER A 155 -9.04 -19.64 -12.15
CA SER A 155 -9.96 -20.42 -12.98
C SER A 155 -11.09 -21.06 -12.19
N ASP A 156 -10.83 -21.43 -10.95
CA ASP A 156 -11.68 -22.32 -10.15
C ASP A 156 -12.25 -21.63 -8.91
N TYR A 157 -11.62 -20.53 -8.47
CA TYR A 157 -11.96 -19.86 -7.21
C TYR A 157 -12.16 -18.35 -7.32
N GLU A 158 -12.83 -17.80 -6.32
CA GLU A 158 -12.90 -16.35 -6.12
C GLU A 158 -11.55 -15.82 -5.65
N ALA A 159 -10.83 -15.13 -6.54
CA ALA A 159 -9.45 -14.70 -6.25
C ALA A 159 -9.37 -13.65 -5.15
N TRP A 160 -10.37 -12.76 -5.07
CA TRP A 160 -10.44 -11.70 -4.07
C TRP A 160 -11.86 -11.15 -3.89
N THR A 161 -12.06 -10.52 -2.74
CA THR A 161 -13.28 -9.80 -2.36
C THR A 161 -12.91 -8.43 -1.78
N ALA A 162 -13.62 -7.38 -2.18
CA ALA A 162 -13.47 -6.04 -1.64
C ALA A 162 -14.81 -5.55 -1.05
N THR A 163 -14.78 -5.10 0.19
CA THR A 163 -15.87 -4.37 0.83
C THR A 163 -15.47 -2.91 1.04
N GLY A 164 -16.42 -2.01 0.94
CA GLY A 164 -16.14 -0.59 1.10
C GLY A 164 -17.26 0.18 1.76
N PRO A 165 -17.13 1.51 1.79
CA PRO A 165 -18.12 2.38 2.38
C PRO A 165 -19.51 2.12 1.83
N ASN A 166 -20.53 2.40 2.64
CA ASN A 166 -21.94 2.25 2.28
C ASN A 166 -22.34 0.81 1.88
N ARG A 167 -21.62 -0.20 2.41
CA ARG A 167 -21.86 -1.64 2.14
C ARG A 167 -21.63 -2.06 0.68
N MET A 168 -20.72 -1.37 -0.01
CA MET A 168 -20.22 -1.83 -1.30
C MET A 168 -19.61 -3.24 -1.16
N LEU A 169 -19.90 -4.14 -2.09
CA LEU A 169 -19.25 -5.44 -2.23
C LEU A 169 -18.86 -5.68 -3.70
N ILE A 170 -17.63 -6.11 -3.93
CA ILE A 170 -17.15 -6.57 -5.24
C ILE A 170 -16.38 -7.87 -5.06
N VAL A 171 -16.65 -8.84 -5.92
CA VAL A 171 -16.07 -10.18 -5.88
C VAL A 171 -15.53 -10.53 -7.27
N SER A 172 -14.30 -11.05 -7.34
CA SER A 172 -13.80 -11.73 -8.54
C SER A 172 -14.44 -13.10 -8.65
N LEU A 173 -15.13 -13.37 -9.76
CA LEU A 173 -15.72 -14.69 -9.98
C LEU A 173 -14.65 -15.67 -10.51
N PRO A 174 -14.87 -16.99 -10.34
CA PRO A 174 -14.05 -18.00 -11.00
C PRO A 174 -14.05 -17.84 -12.52
N GLY A 175 -12.89 -17.96 -13.14
CA GLY A 175 -12.67 -17.81 -14.58
C GLY A 175 -12.61 -16.36 -15.07
N GLY A 176 -12.82 -15.37 -14.20
CA GLY A 176 -12.82 -13.94 -14.52
C GLY A 176 -14.13 -13.25 -14.14
N ASP A 177 -14.38 -12.08 -14.74
CA ASP A 177 -15.55 -11.23 -14.44
C ASP A 177 -15.63 -10.71 -12.99
N LEU A 178 -16.61 -9.85 -12.74
CA LEU A 178 -16.90 -9.29 -11.43
C LEU A 178 -18.38 -9.40 -11.11
N ALA A 179 -18.69 -9.80 -9.88
CA ALA A 179 -19.98 -9.54 -9.29
C ALA A 179 -19.90 -8.26 -8.44
N VAL A 180 -20.81 -7.31 -8.68
CA VAL A 180 -20.76 -5.96 -8.11
C VAL A 180 -22.09 -5.61 -7.46
N TRP A 181 -22.02 -5.27 -6.18
CA TRP A 181 -23.14 -4.73 -5.41
C TRP A 181 -22.78 -3.33 -4.94
N PRO A 182 -23.17 -2.28 -5.68
CA PRO A 182 -22.94 -0.91 -5.26
C PRO A 182 -23.81 -0.60 -4.03
N SER A 183 -23.40 0.41 -3.26
CA SER A 183 -24.24 0.97 -2.21
C SER A 183 -25.52 1.53 -2.81
N ARG A 184 -26.67 1.24 -2.19
CA ARG A 184 -27.96 1.84 -2.55
C ARG A 184 -28.04 3.31 -2.16
#